data_AF-I3XDT8-F1
#
_entry.id   AF-I3XDT8-F1
#
_cell.length_a   1.000
_cell.length_b   1.000
_cell.length_c   1.000
_cell.angle_alpha   90.00
_cell.angle_beta   90.00
_cell.angle_gamma   90.00
#
_symmetry.space_group_name_H-M   'P 1'
#
loop_
_entity.id
_entity.type
_entity.pdbx_description
1 polymer ?
#
loop_
_entity_poly.entity_id
_entity_poly.type
_entity_poly.pdbx_seq_one_letter_code
_entity_poly.pdbx_strand_id
1 'polypeptide(L)'
;MAISGGGPMARQICIKLFVRHGDEERAIAFYRDVFGAELLQRHEWSGILTSADLGIGDSIFRVAGANPRRDAEPHLGGPRSPHALGTTAAILELHVDDVDRVLARAMGAGASLRNAVETLPTGDRVAALIDPFGHIWALFTAIDESELLDAFGVERNAA
;
A
#
# COMPACT_ATOMS: atom_id res chain seq x y z
N MET A 1 -7.48 -29.26 -11.45
CA MET A 1 -7.10 -27.86 -11.15
C MET A 1 -5.59 -27.76 -11.10
N ALA A 2 -4.97 -26.75 -11.75
CA ALA A 2 -3.51 -26.58 -11.81
C ALA A 2 -2.86 -26.09 -10.50
N ILE A 3 -3.67 -25.69 -9.51
CA ILE A 3 -3.21 -25.24 -8.20
C ILE A 3 -3.78 -26.20 -7.14
N SER A 4 -2.92 -27.06 -6.57
CA SER A 4 -3.19 -27.98 -5.47
C SER A 4 -2.08 -27.88 -4.41
N GLY A 5 -2.41 -28.10 -3.13
CA GLY A 5 -1.39 -28.25 -2.07
C GLY A 5 -0.74 -26.97 -1.52
N GLY A 6 -1.39 -25.81 -1.57
CA GLY A 6 -0.85 -24.64 -0.86
C GLY A 6 -1.01 -24.80 0.66
N GLY A 7 0.06 -24.54 1.42
CA GLY A 7 0.03 -24.41 2.89
C GLY A 7 -0.73 -23.15 3.34
N PRO A 8 -0.86 -22.90 4.66
CA PRO A 8 -1.67 -21.78 5.17
C PRO A 8 -1.20 -20.46 4.51
N MET A 9 -2.14 -19.70 3.91
CA MET A 9 -1.98 -18.66 2.87
C MET A 9 -2.16 -19.12 1.40
N ALA A 10 -2.54 -20.37 1.17
CA ALA A 10 -2.78 -20.93 -0.15
C ALA A 10 -3.73 -20.07 -0.99
N ARG A 11 -3.27 -19.67 -2.19
CA ARG A 11 -4.06 -19.05 -3.27
C ARG A 11 -4.30 -17.54 -3.18
N GLN A 12 -3.57 -16.80 -2.33
CA GLN A 12 -3.59 -15.33 -2.37
C GLN A 12 -2.47 -14.76 -3.26
N ILE A 13 -2.80 -13.71 -4.02
CA ILE A 13 -1.81 -12.87 -4.70
C ILE A 13 -1.27 -11.88 -3.67
N CYS A 14 0.05 -11.76 -3.59
CA CYS A 14 0.72 -10.78 -2.73
C CYS A 14 1.42 -9.74 -3.62
N ILE A 15 1.05 -8.48 -3.44
CA ILE A 15 1.72 -7.34 -4.09
C ILE A 15 3.02 -7.04 -3.32
N LYS A 16 4.11 -6.85 -4.06
CA LYS A 16 5.40 -6.43 -3.49
C LYS A 16 5.64 -4.94 -3.72
N LEU A 17 5.79 -4.20 -2.64
CA LEU A 17 6.25 -2.81 -2.60
C LEU A 17 7.77 -2.81 -2.48
N PHE A 18 8.44 -2.52 -3.59
CA PHE A 18 9.90 -2.43 -3.62
C PHE A 18 10.37 -1.08 -3.08
N VAL A 19 11.23 -1.11 -2.08
CA VAL A 19 11.91 0.07 -1.54
C VAL A 19 13.40 0.02 -1.89
N ARG A 20 14.16 1.11 -1.71
CA ARG A 20 15.63 1.01 -1.86
C ARG A 20 16.15 -0.03 -0.88
N HIS A 21 17.14 -0.82 -1.27
CA HIS A 21 17.76 -1.76 -0.36
C HIS A 21 18.30 -1.03 0.88
N GLY A 22 17.98 -1.54 2.07
CA GLY A 22 18.29 -0.90 3.35
C GLY A 22 17.15 -0.05 3.95
N ASP A 23 16.12 0.30 3.17
CA ASP A 23 14.95 1.05 3.66
C ASP A 23 13.82 0.12 4.19
N GLU A 24 14.01 -1.21 4.21
CA GLU A 24 12.95 -2.18 4.55
C GLU A 24 12.38 -1.95 5.95
N GLU A 25 13.24 -1.76 6.96
CA GLU A 25 12.80 -1.47 8.34
C GLU A 25 12.07 -0.12 8.45
N ARG A 26 12.53 0.89 7.71
CA ARG A 26 11.87 2.20 7.68
C ARG A 26 10.48 2.10 7.08
N ALA A 27 10.33 1.32 6.01
CA ALA A 27 9.04 1.09 5.37
C ALA A 27 8.09 0.30 6.25
N ILE A 28 8.58 -0.76 6.91
CA ILE A 28 7.79 -1.50 7.90
C ILE A 28 7.32 -0.55 9.00
N ALA A 29 8.23 0.24 9.59
CA ALA A 29 7.87 1.19 10.65
C ALA A 29 6.84 2.23 10.18
N PHE A 30 7.02 2.80 8.97
CA PHE A 30 6.08 3.75 8.40
C PHE A 30 4.68 3.16 8.24
N TYR A 31 4.54 1.99 7.61
CA TYR A 31 3.21 1.41 7.37
C TYR A 31 2.51 0.97 8.66
N ARG A 32 3.27 0.51 9.66
CA ARG A 32 2.75 0.20 11.00
C ARG A 32 2.26 1.46 11.72
N ASP A 33 3.03 2.54 11.63
CA ASP A 33 2.70 3.80 12.31
C ASP A 33 1.51 4.50 11.63
N VAL A 34 1.59 4.70 10.33
CA VAL A 34 0.65 5.54 9.57
C VAL A 34 -0.67 4.82 9.31
N PHE A 35 -0.61 3.55 8.88
CA PHE A 35 -1.79 2.79 8.46
C PHE A 35 -2.22 1.73 9.48
N GLY A 36 -1.50 1.59 10.60
CA GLY A 36 -1.78 0.54 11.57
C GLY A 36 -1.50 -0.87 11.04
N ALA A 37 -0.65 -1.01 10.02
CA ALA A 37 -0.35 -2.32 9.44
C ALA A 37 0.25 -3.27 10.48
N GLU A 38 -0.08 -4.54 10.40
CA GLU A 38 0.47 -5.59 11.26
C GLU A 38 1.64 -6.28 10.57
N LEU A 39 2.75 -6.48 11.29
CA LEU A 39 3.86 -7.27 10.79
C LEU A 39 3.53 -8.76 10.95
N LEU A 40 3.35 -9.46 9.83
CA LEU A 40 2.94 -10.87 9.82
C LEU A 40 4.15 -11.80 9.78
N GLN A 41 5.10 -11.54 8.87
CA GLN A 41 6.26 -12.39 8.69
C GLN A 41 7.47 -11.60 8.21
N ARG A 42 8.66 -11.92 8.73
CA ARG A 42 9.94 -11.39 8.27
C ARG A 42 10.67 -12.44 7.43
N HIS A 43 11.36 -12.00 6.39
CA HIS A 43 12.13 -12.84 5.49
C HIS A 43 13.57 -12.34 5.43
N GLU A 44 14.48 -13.17 5.92
CA GLU A 44 15.89 -12.82 6.04
C GLU A 44 16.75 -13.76 5.18
N TRP A 45 17.81 -13.21 4.61
CA TRP A 45 18.83 -13.96 3.89
C TRP A 45 20.20 -13.63 4.49
N SER A 46 20.91 -14.64 4.97
CA SER A 46 22.20 -14.46 5.66
C SER A 46 22.15 -13.44 6.81
N GLY A 47 21.04 -13.40 7.55
CA GLY A 47 20.81 -12.47 8.66
C GLY A 47 20.47 -11.03 8.27
N ILE A 48 20.25 -10.77 6.97
CA ILE A 48 19.84 -9.46 6.46
C ILE A 48 18.36 -9.52 6.10
N LEU A 49 17.57 -8.54 6.58
CA LEU A 49 16.17 -8.39 6.18
C LEU A 49 16.08 -8.10 4.68
N THR A 50 15.39 -8.99 3.96
CA THR A 50 15.17 -8.83 2.52
C THR A 50 13.75 -8.40 2.20
N SER A 51 12.78 -8.87 3.01
CA SER A 51 11.38 -8.47 2.89
C SER A 51 10.58 -8.80 4.14
N ALA A 52 9.39 -8.20 4.27
CA ALA A 52 8.43 -8.52 5.30
C ALA A 52 7.01 -8.49 4.74
N ASP A 53 6.17 -9.42 5.18
CA ASP A 53 4.73 -9.42 4.95
C ASP A 53 4.03 -8.55 5.99
N LEU A 54 3.18 -7.65 5.53
CA LEU A 54 2.32 -6.82 6.35
C LEU A 54 0.85 -7.03 6.00
N GLY A 55 0.01 -6.96 7.03
CA GLY A 55 -1.45 -7.05 6.92
C GLY A 55 -2.12 -5.71 7.22
N ILE A 56 -3.17 -5.38 6.46
CA ILE A 56 -4.14 -4.33 6.79
C ILE A 56 -5.53 -4.93 6.53
N GLY A 57 -6.33 -5.13 7.58
CA GLY A 57 -7.54 -5.94 7.49
C GLY A 57 -7.23 -7.34 6.94
N ASP A 58 -7.98 -7.77 5.92
CA ASP A 58 -7.77 -9.06 5.25
C ASP A 58 -6.74 -9.01 4.10
N SER A 59 -6.20 -7.81 3.80
CA SER A 59 -5.23 -7.61 2.72
C SER A 59 -3.81 -7.82 3.18
N ILE A 60 -2.99 -8.45 2.32
CA ILE A 60 -1.57 -8.69 2.59
C ILE A 60 -0.72 -8.13 1.46
N PHE A 61 0.28 -7.34 1.83
CA PHE A 61 1.29 -6.84 0.93
C PHE A 61 2.68 -7.08 1.53
N ARG A 62 3.70 -7.06 0.68
CA ARG A 62 5.08 -7.31 1.09
C ARG A 62 5.95 -6.11 0.80
N VAL A 63 6.65 -5.62 1.80
CA VAL A 63 7.77 -4.68 1.62
C VAL A 63 9.02 -5.48 1.29
N ALA A 64 9.73 -5.11 0.23
CA ALA A 64 10.95 -5.81 -0.17
C ALA A 64 12.04 -4.83 -0.61
N GLY A 65 13.29 -5.11 -0.24
CA GLY A 65 14.45 -4.43 -0.79
C GLY A 65 14.57 -4.67 -2.29
N ALA A 66 14.68 -3.60 -3.07
CA ALA A 66 15.05 -3.69 -4.47
C ALA A 66 16.47 -4.26 -4.60
N ASN A 67 16.76 -4.92 -5.72
CA ASN A 67 18.13 -5.35 -5.99
C ASN A 67 18.98 -4.11 -6.36
N PRO A 68 20.04 -3.77 -5.60
CA PRO A 68 20.85 -2.57 -5.86
C PRO A 68 21.43 -2.53 -7.26
N ARG A 69 21.80 -3.69 -7.82
CA ARG A 69 22.33 -3.81 -9.18
C ARG A 69 21.28 -3.48 -10.23
N ARG A 70 20.03 -3.92 -10.04
CA ARG A 70 18.92 -3.60 -10.97
C ARG A 70 18.51 -2.13 -10.87
N ASP A 71 18.58 -1.55 -9.67
CA ASP A 71 18.38 -0.11 -9.48
C ASP A 71 19.44 0.69 -10.24
N ALA A 72 20.71 0.28 -10.19
CA ALA A 72 21.84 0.94 -10.86
C ALA A 72 21.93 0.66 -12.38
N GLU A 73 21.45 -0.49 -12.85
CA GLU A 73 21.59 -0.95 -14.23
C GLU A 73 20.22 -1.23 -14.89
N PRO A 74 19.52 -0.20 -15.41
CA PRO A 74 18.14 -0.34 -15.92
C PRO A 74 17.96 -1.37 -17.04
N HIS A 75 19.02 -1.62 -17.83
CA HIS A 75 19.01 -2.58 -18.93
C HIS A 75 18.81 -4.04 -18.48
N LEU A 76 19.01 -4.33 -17.18
CA LEU A 76 18.75 -5.66 -16.60
C LEU A 76 17.26 -5.91 -16.35
N GLY A 77 16.42 -4.87 -16.38
CA GLY A 77 14.99 -4.95 -16.04
C GLY A 77 14.71 -5.00 -14.53
N GLY A 78 13.44 -5.15 -14.18
CA GLY A 78 12.94 -5.13 -12.80
C GLY A 78 13.26 -6.38 -11.96
N PRO A 79 12.88 -6.37 -10.66
CA PRO A 79 12.23 -5.27 -9.96
C PRO A 79 13.20 -4.15 -9.59
N ARG A 80 12.70 -2.90 -9.58
CA ARG A 80 13.42 -1.68 -9.21
C ARG A 80 12.58 -0.88 -8.20
N SER A 81 13.22 -0.11 -7.33
CA SER A 81 12.51 0.78 -6.42
C SER A 81 11.86 1.96 -7.18
N PRO A 82 10.72 2.52 -6.72
CA PRO A 82 10.13 3.72 -7.32
C PRO A 82 11.12 4.87 -7.42
N HIS A 83 11.98 5.02 -6.42
CA HIS A 83 13.08 5.99 -6.42
C HIS A 83 14.05 5.82 -7.59
N ALA A 84 14.41 4.58 -7.95
CA ALA A 84 15.29 4.32 -9.10
C ALA A 84 14.55 4.47 -10.44
N LEU A 85 13.23 4.33 -10.45
CA LEU A 85 12.37 4.51 -11.62
C LEU A 85 11.94 5.97 -11.85
N GLY A 86 11.91 6.78 -10.79
CA GLY A 86 11.28 8.11 -10.80
C GLY A 86 9.74 8.08 -10.88
N THR A 87 9.13 6.90 -10.76
CA THR A 87 7.68 6.68 -10.86
C THR A 87 7.28 5.35 -10.23
N THR A 88 5.98 5.13 -10.03
CA THR A 88 5.38 3.84 -9.63
C THR A 88 4.29 3.47 -10.64
N ALA A 89 4.15 2.18 -10.92
CA ALA A 89 3.14 1.67 -11.86
C ALA A 89 1.78 1.38 -11.20
N ALA A 90 1.71 1.48 -9.87
CA ALA A 90 0.52 1.17 -9.09
C ALA A 90 0.20 2.28 -8.10
N ILE A 91 -1.09 2.48 -7.88
CA ILE A 91 -1.68 3.24 -6.77
C ILE A 91 -2.31 2.21 -5.84
N LEU A 92 -2.03 2.33 -4.54
CA LEU A 92 -2.71 1.54 -3.52
C LEU A 92 -3.88 2.35 -2.97
N GLU A 93 -5.06 1.75 -2.95
CA GLU A 93 -6.27 2.39 -2.44
C GLU A 93 -6.58 1.83 -1.05
N LEU A 94 -6.87 2.72 -0.10
CA LEU A 94 -7.16 2.34 1.28
C LEU A 94 -8.32 3.19 1.81
N HIS A 95 -9.36 2.51 2.29
CA HIS A 95 -10.43 3.16 3.05
C HIS A 95 -10.01 3.30 4.51
N VAL A 96 -10.26 4.48 5.09
CA VAL A 96 -9.88 4.84 6.47
C VAL A 96 -11.01 5.62 7.12
N ASP A 97 -11.10 5.57 8.45
CA ASP A 97 -12.16 6.29 9.17
C ASP A 97 -12.01 7.82 9.06
N ASP A 98 -10.77 8.32 8.93
CA ASP A 98 -10.47 9.76 8.88
C ASP A 98 -9.25 10.01 7.99
N VAL A 99 -9.50 10.50 6.77
CA VAL A 99 -8.45 10.83 5.79
C VAL A 99 -7.53 11.93 6.28
N ASP A 100 -8.04 12.97 6.96
CA ASP A 100 -7.21 14.08 7.43
C ASP A 100 -6.23 13.60 8.50
N ARG A 101 -6.70 12.77 9.42
CA ARG A 101 -5.86 12.22 10.48
C ARG A 101 -4.76 11.34 9.93
N VAL A 102 -5.08 10.43 9.01
CA VAL A 102 -4.08 9.56 8.38
C VAL A 102 -3.11 10.38 7.54
N LEU A 103 -3.60 11.36 6.77
CA LEU A 103 -2.75 12.23 5.96
C LEU A 103 -1.79 13.05 6.83
N ALA A 104 -2.27 13.69 7.90
CA ALA A 104 -1.43 14.45 8.81
C ALA A 104 -0.32 13.59 9.42
N ARG A 105 -0.64 12.34 9.80
CA ARG A 105 0.34 11.38 10.30
C ARG A 105 1.36 10.99 9.23
N ALA A 106 0.89 10.68 8.02
CA ALA A 106 1.76 10.34 6.89
C ALA A 106 2.74 11.48 6.56
N MET A 107 2.25 12.72 6.53
CA MET A 107 3.09 13.90 6.30
C MET A 107 4.13 14.08 7.42
N GLY A 108 3.73 13.89 8.67
CA GLY A 108 4.65 13.90 9.81
C GLY A 108 5.73 12.80 9.74
N ALA A 109 5.41 11.68 9.08
CA ALA A 109 6.34 10.58 8.84
C ALA A 109 7.13 10.70 7.52
N GLY A 110 7.05 11.85 6.83
CA GLY A 110 7.84 12.18 5.65
C GLY A 110 7.19 11.88 4.31
N ALA A 111 5.89 11.56 4.27
CA ALA A 111 5.13 11.52 3.03
C ALA A 111 4.91 12.94 2.47
N SER A 112 4.61 13.04 1.17
CA SER A 112 4.21 14.27 0.51
C SER A 112 2.79 14.16 -0.06
N LEU A 113 2.08 15.29 -0.08
CA LEU A 113 0.79 15.36 -0.73
C LEU A 113 0.97 15.30 -2.25
N ARG A 114 0.26 14.39 -2.92
CA ARG A 114 0.28 14.25 -4.38
C ARG A 114 -0.74 15.18 -5.04
N ASN A 115 -1.98 15.13 -4.55
CA ASN A 115 -3.12 15.92 -5.03
C ASN A 115 -3.78 16.65 -3.86
N ALA A 116 -4.47 17.76 -4.11
CA ALA A 116 -5.24 18.45 -3.08
C ALA A 116 -6.26 17.50 -2.42
N VAL A 117 -6.51 17.69 -1.12
CA VAL A 117 -7.56 16.95 -0.41
C VAL A 117 -8.91 17.50 -0.87
N GLU A 118 -9.81 16.61 -1.26
CA GLU A 118 -11.13 16.96 -1.77
C GLU A 118 -12.22 16.29 -0.95
N THR A 119 -13.37 16.95 -0.85
CA THR A 119 -14.62 16.33 -0.39
C THR A 119 -15.51 16.22 -1.61
N LEU A 120 -15.85 14.98 -1.98
CA LEU A 120 -16.71 14.68 -3.12
C LEU A 120 -18.16 15.11 -2.84
N PRO A 121 -19.01 15.30 -3.87
CA PRO A 121 -20.42 15.60 -3.67
C PRO A 121 -21.19 14.55 -2.87
N THR A 122 -20.70 13.31 -2.85
CA THR A 122 -21.20 12.22 -2.00
C THR A 122 -20.95 12.48 -0.51
N GLY A 123 -19.99 13.35 -0.19
CA GLY A 123 -19.47 13.62 1.15
C GLY A 123 -18.12 12.92 1.41
N ASP A 124 -17.70 12.00 0.54
CA ASP A 124 -16.47 11.23 0.73
C ASP A 124 -15.27 12.17 0.74
N ARG A 125 -14.39 11.99 1.71
CA ARG A 125 -13.13 12.70 1.75
C ARG A 125 -12.06 11.86 1.07
N VAL A 126 -11.33 12.47 0.14
CA VAL A 126 -10.31 11.79 -0.66
C VAL A 126 -8.99 12.55 -0.65
N ALA A 127 -7.89 11.82 -0.57
CA ALA A 127 -6.55 12.37 -0.70
C ALA A 127 -5.62 11.35 -1.36
N ALA A 128 -4.62 11.84 -2.08
CA ALA A 128 -3.53 10.99 -2.54
C ALA A 128 -2.19 11.52 -2.03
N LEU A 129 -1.35 10.62 -1.53
CA LEU A 129 -0.01 10.92 -1.03
C LEU A 129 1.04 10.06 -1.74
N ILE A 130 2.27 10.56 -1.76
CA ILE A 130 3.47 9.78 -2.10
C ILE A 130 4.18 9.49 -0.77
N ASP A 131 4.35 8.22 -0.45
CA ASP A 131 5.07 7.81 0.76
C ASP A 131 6.60 8.06 0.63
N PRO A 132 7.38 7.98 1.72
CA PRO A 132 8.83 8.22 1.67
C PRO A 132 9.60 7.31 0.70
N PHE A 133 9.00 6.20 0.26
CA PHE A 133 9.60 5.19 -0.61
C PHE A 133 9.17 5.36 -2.08
N GLY A 134 8.29 6.31 -2.36
CA GLY A 134 7.84 6.68 -3.70
C GLY A 134 6.60 5.92 -4.17
N HIS A 135 5.91 5.19 -3.29
CA HIS A 135 4.63 4.58 -3.63
C HIS A 135 3.49 5.59 -3.45
N ILE A 136 2.46 5.46 -4.28
CA ILE A 136 1.28 6.31 -4.21
C ILE A 136 0.19 5.58 -3.44
N TRP A 137 -0.34 6.23 -2.42
CA TRP A 137 -1.51 5.79 -1.66
C TRP A 137 -2.65 6.78 -1.89
N ALA A 138 -3.81 6.26 -2.29
CA ALA A 138 -5.07 7.00 -2.33
C ALA A 138 -5.92 6.58 -1.13
N LEU A 139 -6.32 7.57 -0.34
CA LEU A 139 -7.08 7.42 0.88
C LEU A 139 -8.51 7.90 0.64
N PHE A 140 -9.47 7.13 1.15
CA PHE A 140 -10.90 7.41 1.05
C PHE A 140 -11.51 7.27 2.44
N THR A 141 -12.40 8.16 2.85
CA THR A 141 -13.34 7.82 3.92
C THR A 141 -14.44 6.95 3.36
N ALA A 142 -14.79 5.86 4.04
CA ALA A 142 -16.02 5.16 3.73
C ALA A 142 -17.18 5.98 4.30
N ILE A 143 -18.00 6.60 3.46
CA ILE A 143 -19.40 6.83 3.84
C ILE A 143 -20.08 5.46 3.86
N ASP A 144 -20.95 5.23 4.84
CA ASP A 144 -21.74 4.02 4.94
C ASP A 144 -22.32 3.63 3.57
N GLU A 145 -22.07 2.39 3.12
CA GLU A 145 -22.47 1.87 1.81
C GLU A 145 -24.00 2.00 1.59
N SER A 146 -24.77 2.06 2.69
CA SER A 146 -26.21 2.35 2.66
C SER A 146 -26.54 3.77 2.17
N GLU A 147 -25.75 4.78 2.53
CA GLU A 147 -25.97 6.16 2.07
C GLU A 147 -25.52 6.34 0.60
N LEU A 148 -24.55 5.55 0.15
CA LEU A 148 -24.02 5.59 -1.21
C LEU A 148 -25.03 5.00 -2.21
N LEU A 149 -25.67 3.88 -1.87
CA LEU A 149 -26.73 3.27 -2.69
C LEU A 149 -27.99 4.16 -2.76
N ASP A 150 -28.32 4.83 -1.65
CA ASP A 150 -29.43 5.80 -1.59
C ASP A 150 -29.13 7.07 -2.43
N ALA A 151 -27.89 7.56 -2.42
CA ALA A 151 -27.48 8.73 -3.20
C ALA A 151 -27.48 8.48 -4.72
N PHE A 152 -27.23 7.24 -5.16
CA PHE A 152 -27.25 6.85 -6.58
C PHE A 152 -28.53 6.11 -7.01
N GLY A 153 -29.49 5.90 -6.12
CA GLY A 153 -30.78 5.27 -6.42
C GLY A 153 -30.66 3.83 -6.94
N VAL A 154 -29.62 3.09 -6.52
CA VAL A 154 -29.39 1.71 -6.96
C VAL A 154 -29.94 0.75 -5.91
N GLU A 155 -31.07 0.11 -6.21
CA GLU A 155 -31.64 -0.93 -5.33
C GLU A 155 -30.73 -2.17 -5.26
N ARG A 156 -30.58 -2.74 -4.06
CA ARG A 156 -29.90 -4.03 -3.87
C ARG A 156 -30.63 -5.10 -4.66
N ASN A 157 -29.97 -5.69 -5.66
CA ASN A 157 -30.39 -6.99 -6.17
C ASN A 157 -30.14 -8.03 -5.07
N ALA A 158 -31.22 -8.42 -4.38
CA ALA A 158 -31.20 -9.56 -3.48
C ALA A 158 -30.96 -10.85 -4.28
N ALA A 159 -29.80 -11.50 -4.07
CA ALA A 159 -29.61 -12.95 -4.22
C ALA A 159 -28.31 -13.38 -3.54
#